data_AF-K4AC56-F1
#
_entry.id   AF-K4AC56-F1
#
_cell.length_a   1.000
_cell.length_b   1.000
_cell.length_c   1.000
_cell.angle_alpha   90.00
_cell.angle_beta   90.00
_cell.angle_gamma   90.00
#
_symmetry.space_group_name_H-M   'P 1'
#
loop_
_entity.id
_entity.type
_entity.pdbx_description
1 polymer ?
#
loop_
_entity_poly.entity_id
_entity_poly.type
_entity_poly.pdbx_seq_one_letter_code
_entity_poly.pdbx_strand_id
1 'polypeptide(L)'
;MGTFDGCQAPCQIFTGRSACLLQLIQPPYQPPSNTKRSSVPVTSLFRSILLPSPPPPPSAMPPAGSLTADQLSFFETNGYLVMDSFSSEEEMREMRDRIAELVAGFDGANTSVFSTKDHPQLKDDYFFKSAENISFFFEEKAYGDDGCLKQAKELSINKVGHALHELDPVFKKFCSSKSIASLFSSLGYKRPAVMQSMYIFKQPGIGGEVVPHQDSTFLYTEPRTCTGLWLALEDATINNGCLWAIPGSHKKGLVRRMIRDENGTHFDRPSPSYDQKEFVPLEVKSGALVVIHGDLIHQSFENLSPASRHAFSLHVVDTEGCEWSKDNWIQRKTAPEPLYVS
;
A
#
# COMPACT_ATOMS: atom_id res chain seq x y z
N MET A 1 52.08 -4.44 18.23
CA MET A 1 52.11 -5.83 17.78
C MET A 1 51.63 -6.70 18.92
N GLY A 2 50.34 -7.04 18.92
CA GLY A 2 49.70 -7.91 19.90
C GLY A 2 48.77 -8.82 19.13
N THR A 3 49.05 -10.11 19.20
CA THR A 3 48.40 -11.21 18.48
C THR A 3 47.04 -11.52 19.11
N PHE A 4 45.97 -11.42 18.33
CA PHE A 4 44.66 -11.98 18.67
C PHE A 4 44.48 -13.26 17.87
N ASP A 5 44.53 -14.39 18.57
CA ASP A 5 44.17 -15.72 18.05
C ASP A 5 42.69 -16.02 18.34
N GLY A 6 42.00 -16.49 17.30
CA GLY A 6 41.16 -17.69 17.38
C GLY A 6 39.74 -17.55 17.95
N CYS A 7 38.75 -17.50 17.05
CA CYS A 7 37.59 -18.39 17.12
C CYS A 7 36.87 -18.45 15.75
N GLN A 8 37.31 -19.38 14.91
CA GLN A 8 36.57 -19.86 13.74
C GLN A 8 35.89 -21.18 14.13
N ALA A 9 34.58 -21.27 13.97
CA ALA A 9 33.83 -22.52 14.03
C ALA A 9 33.38 -22.90 12.61
N PRO A 10 33.66 -24.12 12.11
CA PRO A 10 33.26 -24.56 10.79
C PRO A 10 31.86 -25.21 10.82
N CYS A 11 30.94 -24.71 9.99
CA CYS A 11 29.65 -25.35 9.76
C CYS A 11 29.83 -26.48 8.74
N GLN A 12 29.65 -27.72 9.19
CA GLN A 12 29.78 -28.92 8.37
C GLN A 12 28.58 -29.10 7.43
N ILE A 13 28.95 -29.47 6.21
CA ILE A 13 28.14 -29.89 5.08
C ILE A 13 27.55 -31.28 5.40
N PHE A 14 26.22 -31.43 5.31
CA PHE A 14 25.57 -32.73 5.17
C PHE A 14 24.97 -32.87 3.77
N THR A 15 25.64 -33.64 2.93
CA THR A 15 25.13 -34.18 1.67
C THR A 15 24.35 -35.46 1.95
N GLY A 16 23.04 -35.46 1.67
CA GLY A 16 22.20 -36.66 1.68
C GLY A 16 21.47 -36.79 0.36
N ARG A 17 22.00 -37.63 -0.55
CA ARG A 17 21.34 -38.09 -1.77
C ARG A 17 20.28 -39.12 -1.40
N SER A 18 19.07 -39.00 -1.94
CA SER A 18 18.25 -40.16 -2.30
C SER A 18 17.37 -39.81 -3.49
N ALA A 19 17.63 -40.51 -4.58
CA ALA A 19 16.85 -40.50 -5.81
C ALA A 19 15.55 -41.29 -5.60
N CYS A 20 14.43 -40.77 -6.11
CA CYS A 20 13.29 -41.62 -6.42
C CYS A 20 12.75 -41.22 -7.80
N LEU A 21 13.01 -42.14 -8.73
CA LEU A 21 12.59 -42.17 -10.12
C LEU A 21 11.14 -42.67 -10.15
N LEU A 22 10.19 -41.88 -10.66
CA LEU A 22 8.91 -42.42 -11.11
C LEU A 22 8.48 -41.73 -12.42
N GLN A 23 8.82 -42.39 -13.53
CA GLN A 23 8.18 -42.21 -14.83
C GLN A 23 6.81 -42.88 -14.79
N LEU A 24 5.75 -42.16 -15.13
CA LEU A 24 4.48 -42.75 -15.56
C LEU A 24 3.99 -42.05 -16.84
N ILE A 25 4.42 -42.66 -17.95
CA ILE A 25 3.74 -42.93 -19.22
C ILE A 25 2.34 -42.32 -19.38
N GLN A 26 2.21 -41.39 -20.34
CA GLN A 26 0.93 -40.96 -20.93
C GLN A 26 0.51 -41.91 -22.06
N PRO A 27 -0.78 -42.27 -22.20
CA PRO A 27 -1.28 -42.98 -23.38
C PRO A 27 -1.59 -42.00 -24.54
N PRO A 28 -1.52 -42.46 -25.80
CA PRO A 28 -1.63 -41.59 -26.97
C PRO A 28 -3.08 -41.23 -27.33
N TYR A 29 -3.22 -40.01 -27.85
CA TYR A 29 -4.43 -39.40 -28.39
C TYR A 29 -4.79 -39.97 -29.79
N GLN A 30 -6.07 -40.28 -30.04
CA GLN A 30 -6.62 -40.62 -31.36
C GLN A 30 -7.89 -39.78 -31.69
N PRO A 31 -8.01 -39.20 -32.89
CA PRO A 31 -9.21 -38.46 -33.34
C PRO A 31 -10.07 -39.31 -34.33
N PRO A 32 -11.27 -38.86 -34.76
CA PRO A 32 -12.56 -39.49 -34.49
C PRO A 32 -13.10 -40.39 -35.62
N SER A 33 -14.04 -41.29 -35.29
CA SER A 33 -14.77 -42.10 -36.27
C SER A 33 -16.18 -41.55 -36.58
N ASN A 34 -16.41 -41.40 -37.87
CA ASN A 34 -17.60 -40.92 -38.57
C ASN A 34 -18.75 -41.95 -38.49
N THR A 35 -19.94 -41.57 -38.00
CA THR A 35 -21.15 -42.39 -38.14
C THR A 35 -22.32 -41.61 -38.74
N LYS A 36 -23.07 -42.36 -39.56
CA LYS A 36 -23.90 -41.93 -40.66
C LYS A 36 -25.23 -41.29 -40.25
N ARG A 37 -25.70 -40.41 -41.14
CA ARG A 37 -27.06 -39.87 -41.27
C ARG A 37 -28.14 -40.97 -41.17
N SER A 38 -29.23 -40.66 -40.48
CA SER A 38 -30.57 -41.18 -40.79
C SER A 38 -31.57 -40.02 -40.88
N SER A 39 -32.17 -39.88 -42.06
CA SER A 39 -33.22 -38.92 -42.40
C SER A 39 -34.61 -39.47 -42.05
N VAL A 40 -35.46 -38.68 -41.41
CA VAL A 40 -36.92 -38.87 -41.37
C VAL A 40 -37.59 -37.49 -41.55
N PRO A 41 -38.65 -37.34 -42.38
CA PRO A 41 -39.10 -36.02 -42.83
C PRO A 41 -40.43 -35.52 -42.20
N VAL A 42 -40.67 -34.20 -42.39
CA VAL A 42 -41.92 -33.40 -42.34
C VAL A 42 -42.54 -33.21 -40.94
N THR A 43 -42.92 -32.03 -40.43
CA THR A 43 -43.75 -30.95 -41.00
C THR A 43 -43.51 -29.58 -40.34
N SER A 44 -43.74 -28.54 -41.14
CA SER A 44 -43.62 -27.11 -40.82
C SER A 44 -44.74 -26.61 -39.91
N LEU A 45 -44.37 -25.97 -38.79
CA LEU A 45 -45.16 -24.89 -38.17
C LEU A 45 -44.26 -23.66 -38.06
N PHE A 46 -44.48 -22.66 -38.91
CA PHE A 46 -43.85 -21.35 -38.80
C PHE A 46 -44.47 -20.61 -37.60
N ARG A 47 -43.78 -20.63 -36.45
CA ARG A 47 -43.90 -19.59 -35.42
C ARG A 47 -42.85 -18.53 -35.74
N SER A 48 -43.27 -17.29 -35.91
CA SER A 48 -42.37 -16.14 -36.03
C SER A 48 -41.59 -16.00 -34.71
N ILE A 49 -40.36 -16.49 -34.68
CA ILE A 49 -39.43 -16.30 -33.56
C ILE A 49 -38.81 -14.92 -33.78
N LEU A 50 -39.25 -13.95 -32.97
CA LEU A 50 -38.51 -12.70 -32.79
C LEU A 50 -37.12 -13.07 -32.27
N LEU A 51 -36.11 -12.88 -33.12
CA LEU A 51 -34.71 -13.02 -32.73
C LEU A 51 -34.43 -12.02 -31.59
N PRO A 52 -33.80 -12.45 -30.49
CA PRO A 52 -33.37 -11.53 -29.45
C PRO A 52 -32.42 -10.50 -30.06
N SER A 53 -32.62 -9.23 -29.69
CA SER A 53 -31.76 -8.12 -30.08
C SER A 53 -30.30 -8.46 -29.77
N PRO A 54 -29.34 -8.10 -30.64
CA PRO A 54 -27.94 -8.31 -30.34
C PRO A 54 -27.58 -7.62 -29.01
N PRO A 55 -26.69 -8.22 -28.19
CA PRO A 55 -26.23 -7.58 -26.98
C PRO A 55 -25.63 -6.21 -27.34
N PRO A 56 -25.79 -5.19 -26.47
CA PRO A 56 -25.17 -3.91 -26.70
C PRO A 56 -23.66 -4.11 -26.91
N PRO A 57 -23.02 -3.31 -27.77
CA PRO A 57 -21.58 -3.40 -27.98
C PRO A 57 -20.89 -3.31 -26.62
N PRO A 58 -19.77 -4.04 -26.41
CA PRO A 58 -19.02 -3.94 -25.17
C PRO A 58 -18.73 -2.46 -24.93
N SER A 59 -19.21 -1.94 -23.80
CA SER A 59 -18.82 -0.61 -23.31
C SER A 59 -17.32 -0.51 -23.45
N ALA A 60 -16.83 0.55 -24.09
CA ALA A 60 -15.40 0.79 -24.18
C ALA A 60 -14.79 0.59 -22.79
N MET A 61 -13.80 -0.30 -22.68
CA MET A 61 -13.11 -0.53 -21.41
C MET A 61 -12.63 0.83 -20.90
N PRO A 62 -12.86 1.15 -19.61
CA PRO A 62 -12.38 2.40 -19.06
C PRO A 62 -10.86 2.52 -19.26
N PRO A 63 -10.32 3.75 -19.35
CA PRO A 63 -8.88 3.96 -19.23
C PRO A 63 -8.34 3.20 -18.01
N ALA A 64 -7.12 2.68 -18.09
CA ALA A 64 -6.49 2.03 -16.95
C ALA A 64 -6.57 2.94 -15.72
N GLY A 65 -7.01 2.39 -14.58
CA GLY A 65 -7.20 3.12 -13.32
C GLY A 65 -8.52 3.87 -13.15
N SER A 66 -9.35 4.04 -14.19
CA SER A 66 -10.70 4.62 -14.03
C SER A 66 -11.62 3.69 -13.23
N LEU A 67 -12.45 4.29 -12.38
CA LEU A 67 -13.42 3.56 -11.57
C LEU A 67 -14.75 3.39 -12.33
N THR A 68 -15.36 2.20 -12.24
CA THR A 68 -16.73 1.97 -12.70
C THR A 68 -17.74 2.62 -11.76
N ALA A 69 -19.00 2.77 -12.20
CA ALA A 69 -20.07 3.27 -11.34
C ALA A 69 -20.26 2.41 -10.07
N ASP A 70 -20.13 1.09 -10.19
CA ASP A 70 -20.25 0.18 -9.04
C ASP A 70 -19.08 0.33 -8.07
N GLN A 71 -17.86 0.50 -8.58
CA GLN A 71 -16.67 0.75 -7.76
C GLN A 71 -16.77 2.10 -7.03
N LEU A 72 -17.23 3.14 -7.72
CA LEU A 72 -17.45 4.45 -7.11
C LEU A 72 -18.53 4.39 -6.02
N SER A 73 -19.67 3.76 -6.31
CA SER A 73 -20.75 3.53 -5.34
C SER A 73 -20.28 2.73 -4.12
N PHE A 74 -19.43 1.71 -4.33
CA PHE A 74 -18.82 0.94 -3.25
C PHE A 74 -17.91 1.82 -2.38
N PHE A 75 -17.04 2.62 -3.01
CA PHE A 75 -16.14 3.55 -2.31
C PHE A 75 -16.91 4.59 -1.50
N GLU A 76 -17.93 5.22 -2.09
CA GLU A 76 -18.80 6.18 -1.39
C GLU A 76 -19.55 5.53 -0.22
N THR A 77 -19.98 4.26 -0.40
CA THR A 77 -20.71 3.51 0.63
C THR A 77 -19.83 3.15 1.81
N ASN A 78 -18.65 2.59 1.54
CA ASN A 78 -17.80 1.91 2.52
C ASN A 78 -16.58 2.73 2.95
N GLY A 79 -16.19 3.75 2.20
CA GLY A 79 -15.02 4.58 2.47
C GLY A 79 -13.69 3.94 2.07
N TYR A 80 -13.73 2.76 1.45
CA TYR A 80 -12.57 2.14 0.81
C TYR A 80 -12.98 1.38 -0.44
N LEU A 81 -12.00 1.03 -1.28
CA LEU A 81 -12.16 0.18 -2.45
C LEU A 81 -10.90 -0.66 -2.67
N VAL A 82 -11.06 -1.95 -2.93
CA VAL A 82 -9.96 -2.85 -3.32
C VAL A 82 -9.99 -3.05 -4.83
N MET A 83 -8.82 -2.91 -5.48
CA MET A 83 -8.61 -3.12 -6.90
C MET A 83 -7.51 -4.18 -7.09
N ASP A 84 -7.88 -5.45 -7.30
CA ASP A 84 -6.99 -6.63 -7.19
C ASP A 84 -5.83 -6.72 -8.20
N SER A 85 -5.79 -5.88 -9.23
CA SER A 85 -4.76 -5.94 -10.29
C SER A 85 -4.48 -4.54 -10.84
N PHE A 86 -4.09 -3.63 -9.96
CA PHE A 86 -3.84 -2.23 -10.33
C PHE A 86 -2.44 -2.03 -10.93
N SER A 87 -1.41 -2.65 -10.35
CA SER A 87 -0.02 -2.53 -10.81
C SER A 87 0.53 -3.85 -11.32
N SER A 88 1.43 -3.75 -12.28
CA SER A 88 2.12 -4.90 -12.86
C SER A 88 3.27 -5.41 -11.98
N GLU A 89 3.62 -6.69 -12.10
CA GLU A 89 4.79 -7.27 -11.44
C GLU A 89 6.12 -6.58 -11.81
N GLU A 90 6.19 -5.99 -13.01
CA GLU A 90 7.35 -5.21 -13.42
C GLU A 90 7.48 -3.90 -12.64
N GLU A 91 6.42 -3.11 -12.56
CA GLU A 91 6.41 -1.86 -11.77
C GLU A 91 6.69 -2.12 -10.29
N MET A 92 6.10 -3.19 -9.73
CA MET A 92 6.33 -3.57 -8.35
C MET A 92 7.76 -4.03 -8.10
N ARG A 93 8.34 -4.80 -9.02
CA ARG A 93 9.75 -5.17 -8.94
C ARG A 93 10.65 -3.95 -9.03
N GLU A 94 10.41 -3.01 -9.95
CA GLU A 94 11.17 -1.75 -10.04
C GLU A 94 11.15 -1.01 -8.69
N MET A 95 10.00 -0.89 -8.04
CA MET A 95 9.89 -0.25 -6.71
C MET A 95 10.62 -1.02 -5.60
N ARG A 96 10.51 -2.35 -5.56
CA ARG A 96 11.18 -3.20 -4.57
C ARG A 96 12.71 -3.18 -4.72
N ASP A 97 13.19 -3.28 -5.96
CA ASP A 97 14.62 -3.21 -6.26
C ASP A 97 15.15 -1.81 -5.89
N ARG A 98 14.42 -0.76 -6.25
CA ARG A 98 14.82 0.61 -5.94
C ARG A 98 14.86 0.91 -4.45
N ILE A 99 13.88 0.45 -3.67
CA ILE A 99 13.93 0.66 -2.23
C ILE A 99 15.09 -0.12 -1.60
N ALA A 100 15.43 -1.31 -2.10
CA ALA A 100 16.57 -2.08 -1.62
C ALA A 100 17.89 -1.35 -1.86
N GLU A 101 18.06 -0.71 -3.03
CA GLU A 101 19.22 0.16 -3.30
C GLU A 101 19.29 1.35 -2.34
N LEU A 102 18.17 2.04 -2.11
CA LEU A 102 18.10 3.17 -1.18
C LEU A 102 18.47 2.74 0.25
N VAL A 103 17.97 1.60 0.70
CA VAL A 103 18.29 1.02 2.00
C VAL A 103 19.76 0.59 2.08
N ALA A 104 20.32 0.02 1.01
CA ALA A 104 21.73 -0.35 0.97
C ALA A 104 22.64 0.87 1.07
N GLY A 105 22.31 1.96 0.35
CA GLY A 105 23.05 3.22 0.37
C GLY A 105 22.88 4.06 1.63
N PHE A 106 21.87 3.77 2.46
CA PHE A 106 21.66 4.47 3.73
C PHE A 106 22.67 4.02 4.78
N ASP A 107 23.53 4.93 5.24
CA ASP A 107 24.63 4.64 6.18
C ASP A 107 24.17 4.30 7.61
N GLY A 108 22.91 4.59 7.97
CA GLY A 108 22.39 4.39 9.31
C GLY A 108 23.05 5.27 10.37
N ALA A 109 23.88 6.26 10.00
CA ALA A 109 24.68 7.03 10.95
C ALA A 109 23.83 7.95 11.85
N ASN A 110 22.60 8.25 11.43
CA ASN A 110 21.62 9.02 12.22
C ASN A 110 20.74 8.14 13.14
N THR A 111 21.14 6.91 13.46
CA THR A 111 20.41 6.02 14.41
C THR A 111 20.19 6.65 15.79
N SER A 112 21.07 7.57 16.21
CA SER A 112 20.92 8.35 17.47
C SER A 112 19.63 9.17 17.53
N VAL A 113 19.03 9.53 16.39
CA VAL A 113 17.76 10.26 16.29
C VAL A 113 16.56 9.37 16.66
N PHE A 114 16.71 8.05 16.59
CA PHE A 114 15.63 7.08 16.83
C PHE A 114 15.62 6.49 18.24
N SER A 115 16.69 6.67 19.02
CA SER A 115 16.69 6.38 20.46
C SER A 115 15.89 7.44 21.20
N THR A 116 14.66 7.11 21.60
CA THR A 116 13.70 8.00 22.29
C THR A 116 14.15 8.45 23.67
N LYS A 117 15.21 7.87 24.24
CA LYS A 117 15.60 8.10 25.63
C LYS A 117 16.35 9.42 25.84
N ASP A 118 17.01 9.96 24.82
CA ASP A 118 17.98 11.04 25.05
C ASP A 118 17.62 12.40 24.40
N HIS A 119 16.91 12.44 23.25
CA HIS A 119 16.67 13.72 22.54
C HIS A 119 15.34 13.80 21.72
N PRO A 120 14.19 14.09 22.35
CA PRO A 120 12.89 14.23 21.67
C PRO A 120 12.89 15.29 20.55
N GLN A 121 13.56 16.42 20.77
CA GLN A 121 13.62 17.53 19.81
C GLN A 121 14.31 17.16 18.50
N LEU A 122 15.38 16.35 18.54
CA LEU A 122 16.08 15.90 17.34
C LEU A 122 15.22 14.92 16.51
N LYS A 123 14.40 14.11 17.19
CA LYS A 123 13.46 13.19 16.55
C LYS A 123 12.36 13.95 15.80
N ASP A 124 11.80 14.99 16.43
CA ASP A 124 10.80 15.86 15.81
C ASP A 124 11.39 16.63 14.63
N ASP A 125 12.61 17.16 14.75
CA ASP A 125 13.30 17.86 13.67
C ASP A 125 13.51 16.98 12.44
N TYR A 126 14.00 15.75 12.64
CA TYR A 126 14.19 14.79 11.55
C TYR A 126 12.84 14.40 10.93
N PHE A 127 11.82 14.15 11.76
CA PHE A 127 10.48 13.84 11.28
C PHE A 127 9.88 14.99 10.48
N PHE A 128 9.97 16.25 10.94
CA PHE A 128 9.45 17.39 10.19
C PHE A 128 10.22 17.66 8.90
N LYS A 129 11.56 17.54 8.92
CA LYS A 129 12.38 17.67 7.72
C LYS A 129 12.09 16.56 6.71
N SER A 130 11.60 15.40 7.16
CA SER A 130 11.27 14.29 6.26
C SER A 130 10.12 14.58 5.29
N ALA A 131 9.30 15.62 5.54
CA ALA A 131 8.24 16.05 4.64
C ALA A 131 8.75 16.37 3.22
N GLU A 132 10.01 16.79 3.09
CA GLU A 132 10.66 17.15 1.83
C GLU A 132 11.92 16.28 1.55
N ASN A 133 12.06 15.13 2.23
CA ASN A 133 13.22 14.25 2.08
C ASN A 133 12.83 12.78 1.92
N ILE A 134 13.78 11.96 1.47
CA ILE A 134 13.74 10.50 1.60
C ILE A 134 14.47 10.14 2.90
N SER A 135 13.69 9.85 3.93
CA SER A 135 14.12 9.59 5.30
C SER A 135 13.69 8.18 5.73
N PHE A 136 14.56 7.52 6.48
CA PHE A 136 14.36 6.14 6.94
C PHE A 136 13.92 6.16 8.39
N PHE A 137 12.94 5.35 8.75
CA PHE A 137 12.39 5.24 10.11
C PHE A 137 12.45 3.79 10.56
N PHE A 138 13.09 3.53 11.68
CA PHE A 138 13.29 2.18 12.23
C PHE A 138 12.09 1.71 13.04
N GLU A 139 11.92 0.38 13.12
CA GLU A 139 11.02 -0.25 14.09
C GLU A 139 11.52 0.02 15.51
N GLU A 140 10.63 0.38 16.42
CA GLU A 140 10.98 0.52 17.84
C GLU A 140 11.53 -0.80 18.40
N LYS A 141 10.90 -1.91 18.02
CA LYS A 141 11.32 -3.27 18.40
C LYS A 141 12.63 -3.70 17.76
N ALA A 142 13.24 -2.95 16.83
CA ALA A 142 14.54 -3.32 16.26
C ALA A 142 15.69 -3.07 17.24
N TYR A 143 15.53 -2.16 18.21
CA TYR A 143 16.58 -1.82 19.16
C TYR A 143 16.54 -2.71 20.41
N GLY A 144 17.72 -2.97 20.97
CA GLY A 144 17.91 -3.52 22.30
C GLY A 144 17.92 -2.43 23.37
N ASP A 145 17.97 -2.84 24.64
CA ASP A 145 18.06 -1.91 25.77
C ASP A 145 19.35 -1.08 25.76
N ASP A 146 20.38 -1.57 25.06
CA ASP A 146 21.69 -0.94 24.83
C ASP A 146 21.65 0.12 23.70
N GLY A 147 20.50 0.33 23.05
CA GLY A 147 20.34 1.26 21.94
C GLY A 147 20.96 0.76 20.62
N CYS A 148 21.42 -0.50 20.55
CA CYS A 148 21.95 -1.11 19.34
C CYS A 148 20.86 -1.91 18.60
N LEU A 149 21.04 -2.08 17.29
CA LEU A 149 20.13 -2.92 16.49
C LEU A 149 20.32 -4.41 16.83
N LYS A 150 19.22 -5.12 17.05
CA LYS A 150 19.20 -6.57 17.33
C LYS A 150 19.31 -7.44 16.07
N GLN A 151 19.09 -6.83 14.91
CA GLN A 151 19.17 -7.49 13.59
C GLN A 151 19.73 -6.54 12.54
N ALA A 152 19.96 -7.04 11.33
CA ALA A 152 20.49 -6.25 10.23
C ALA A 152 19.63 -5.01 9.95
N LYS A 153 20.28 -3.92 9.52
CA LYS A 153 19.66 -2.60 9.29
C LYS A 153 18.48 -2.69 8.32
N GLU A 154 18.66 -3.41 7.23
CA GLU A 154 17.68 -3.65 6.18
C GLU A 154 16.42 -4.37 6.65
N LEU A 155 16.53 -5.17 7.72
CA LEU A 155 15.41 -5.84 8.38
C LEU A 155 14.84 -5.03 9.55
N SER A 156 15.39 -3.85 9.83
CA SER A 156 15.05 -3.04 11.01
C SER A 156 14.26 -1.78 10.67
N ILE A 157 14.08 -1.50 9.37
CA ILE A 157 13.39 -0.29 8.89
C ILE A 157 11.89 -0.56 8.85
N ASN A 158 11.10 0.27 9.53
CA ASN A 158 9.64 0.26 9.49
C ASN A 158 9.13 0.86 8.19
N LYS A 159 9.62 2.06 7.86
CA LYS A 159 9.20 2.82 6.68
C LYS A 159 10.27 3.75 6.13
N VAL A 160 10.10 4.14 4.87
CA VAL A 160 10.84 5.22 4.21
C VAL A 160 9.84 6.26 3.71
N GLY A 161 10.08 7.54 4.02
CA GLY A 161 9.18 8.63 3.67
C GLY A 161 9.87 9.99 3.82
N HIS A 162 9.25 11.12 3.47
CA HIS A 162 7.86 11.24 3.03
C HIS A 162 7.73 11.76 1.59
N ALA A 163 8.85 11.94 0.87
CA ALA A 163 8.91 12.55 -0.46
C ALA A 163 9.42 11.62 -1.58
N LEU A 164 9.31 10.28 -1.44
CA LEU A 164 9.65 9.33 -2.51
C LEU A 164 8.96 9.66 -3.85
N HIS A 165 7.67 10.02 -3.82
CA HIS A 165 6.87 10.41 -4.99
C HIS A 165 7.44 11.60 -5.79
N GLU A 166 8.27 12.42 -5.16
CA GLU A 166 8.82 13.63 -5.75
C GLU A 166 10.30 13.48 -6.10
N LEU A 167 11.07 12.88 -5.19
CA LEU A 167 12.53 12.89 -5.25
C LEU A 167 13.13 11.65 -5.93
N ASP A 168 12.40 10.52 -5.96
CA ASP A 168 12.90 9.30 -6.59
C ASP A 168 12.20 9.04 -7.93
N PRO A 169 12.95 8.88 -9.05
CA PRO A 169 12.35 8.70 -10.37
C PRO A 169 11.43 7.50 -10.52
N VAL A 170 11.70 6.37 -9.83
CA VAL A 170 10.89 5.15 -9.95
C VAL A 170 9.54 5.37 -9.31
N PHE A 171 9.53 5.90 -8.08
CA PHE A 171 8.29 6.20 -7.37
C PHE A 171 7.53 7.35 -8.04
N LYS A 172 8.21 8.40 -8.51
CA LYS A 172 7.59 9.52 -9.25
C LYS A 172 6.90 9.05 -10.53
N LYS A 173 7.50 8.14 -11.29
CA LYS A 173 6.90 7.53 -12.49
C LYS A 173 5.57 6.85 -12.17
N PHE A 174 5.51 6.05 -11.10
CA PHE A 174 4.25 5.40 -10.67
C PHE A 174 3.20 6.45 -10.24
N CYS A 175 3.59 7.41 -9.40
CA CYS A 175 2.67 8.41 -8.84
C CYS A 175 2.04 9.34 -9.90
N SER A 176 2.79 9.66 -10.95
CA SER A 176 2.35 10.50 -12.07
C SER A 176 1.75 9.71 -13.25
N SER A 177 1.49 8.42 -13.06
CA SER A 177 0.94 7.57 -14.11
C SER A 177 -0.49 7.97 -14.49
N LYS A 178 -0.88 7.65 -15.73
CA LYS A 178 -2.25 7.83 -16.22
C LYS A 178 -3.29 7.07 -15.40
N SER A 179 -2.89 5.94 -14.79
CA SER A 179 -3.77 5.14 -13.94
C SER A 179 -4.16 5.89 -12.67
N ILE A 180 -3.18 6.52 -12.01
CA ILE A 180 -3.43 7.34 -10.82
C ILE A 180 -4.26 8.58 -11.20
N ALA A 181 -3.92 9.27 -12.29
CA ALA A 181 -4.69 10.42 -12.75
C ALA A 181 -6.15 10.06 -13.09
N SER A 182 -6.37 8.94 -13.78
CA SER A 182 -7.72 8.45 -14.13
C SER A 182 -8.54 8.08 -12.91
N LEU A 183 -7.91 7.48 -11.88
CA LEU A 183 -8.55 7.17 -10.61
C LEU A 183 -9.08 8.43 -9.93
N PHE A 184 -8.23 9.45 -9.75
CA PHE A 184 -8.64 10.70 -9.13
C PHE A 184 -9.67 11.48 -9.96
N SER A 185 -9.60 11.36 -11.29
CA SER A 185 -10.61 11.94 -12.17
C SER A 185 -11.98 11.29 -11.96
N SER A 186 -12.02 9.95 -11.81
CA SER A 186 -13.24 9.22 -11.44
C SER A 186 -13.77 9.60 -10.06
N LEU A 187 -12.89 9.93 -9.10
CA LEU A 187 -13.27 10.45 -7.78
C LEU A 187 -13.68 11.93 -7.79
N GLY A 188 -13.62 12.61 -8.95
CA GLY A 188 -14.09 13.98 -9.12
C GLY A 188 -13.09 15.08 -8.72
N TYR A 189 -11.84 14.74 -8.44
CA TYR A 189 -10.80 15.72 -8.11
C TYR A 189 -10.55 16.66 -9.29
N LYS A 190 -10.24 17.92 -9.01
CA LYS A 190 -9.98 18.95 -10.02
C LYS A 190 -8.51 19.27 -10.17
N ARG A 191 -7.82 19.34 -9.04
CA ARG A 191 -6.39 19.64 -8.96
C ARG A 191 -5.70 18.75 -7.92
N PRO A 192 -5.72 17.42 -8.12
CA PRO A 192 -5.15 16.47 -7.15
C PRO A 192 -3.63 16.64 -7.03
N ALA A 193 -3.13 16.73 -5.80
CA ALA A 193 -1.72 16.84 -5.50
C ALA A 193 -1.29 15.79 -4.47
N VAL A 194 -0.15 15.13 -4.73
CA VAL A 194 0.42 14.16 -3.79
C VAL A 194 1.10 14.91 -2.65
N MET A 195 0.61 14.73 -1.43
CA MET A 195 1.13 15.42 -0.24
C MET A 195 2.20 14.60 0.47
N GLN A 196 2.10 13.28 0.37
CA GLN A 196 2.94 12.35 1.11
C GLN A 196 3.05 11.03 0.37
N SER A 197 4.22 10.39 0.45
CA SER A 197 4.43 9.00 0.06
C SER A 197 5.26 8.26 1.08
N MET A 198 4.94 7.00 1.35
CA MET A 198 5.74 6.13 2.21
C MET A 198 5.90 4.75 1.60
N TYR A 199 7.07 4.16 1.75
CA TYR A 199 7.29 2.72 1.61
C TYR A 199 7.21 2.09 3.00
N ILE A 200 6.34 1.11 3.20
CA ILE A 200 6.10 0.44 4.49
C ILE A 200 6.57 -1.01 4.36
N PHE A 201 7.52 -1.43 5.21
CA PHE A 201 8.12 -2.75 5.10
C PHE A 201 7.32 -3.82 5.84
N LYS A 202 6.79 -3.50 7.04
CA LYS A 202 6.21 -4.51 7.95
C LYS A 202 7.15 -5.72 8.05
N GLN A 203 8.30 -5.50 8.68
CA GLN A 203 9.36 -6.50 8.75
C GLN A 203 8.88 -7.81 9.40
N PRO A 204 9.44 -8.97 9.01
CA PRO A 204 9.12 -10.25 9.64
C PRO A 204 9.30 -10.22 11.16
N GLY A 205 8.32 -10.72 11.90
CA GLY A 205 8.33 -10.86 13.36
C GLY A 205 8.33 -9.58 14.20
N ILE A 206 8.81 -8.45 13.67
CA ILE A 206 8.92 -7.18 14.40
C ILE A 206 8.11 -6.04 13.81
N GLY A 207 7.44 -6.25 12.67
CA GLY A 207 6.72 -5.22 11.94
C GLY A 207 5.61 -4.59 12.79
N GLY A 208 5.82 -3.36 13.25
CA GLY A 208 5.00 -2.72 14.28
C GLY A 208 3.55 -2.48 13.86
N GLU A 209 2.62 -2.53 14.82
CA GLU A 209 1.20 -2.24 14.58
C GLU A 209 0.97 -0.79 14.14
N VAL A 210 -0.15 -0.58 13.45
CA VAL A 210 -0.70 0.75 13.19
C VAL A 210 -2.08 0.78 13.82
N VAL A 211 -2.19 1.53 14.92
CA VAL A 211 -3.44 1.67 15.68
C VAL A 211 -4.56 2.33 14.86
N PRO A 212 -5.84 2.17 15.23
CA PRO A 212 -6.96 2.81 14.55
C PRO A 212 -6.79 4.33 14.37
N HIS A 213 -6.94 4.79 13.13
CA HIS A 213 -6.83 6.22 12.79
C HIS A 213 -7.59 6.57 11.50
N GLN A 214 -7.62 7.88 11.21
CA GLN A 214 -8.07 8.50 9.97
C GLN A 214 -6.88 9.25 9.37
N ASP A 215 -6.63 9.19 8.07
CA ASP A 215 -5.53 9.93 7.44
C ASP A 215 -5.73 11.45 7.56
N SER A 216 -6.99 11.90 7.49
CA SER A 216 -7.38 13.30 7.71
C SER A 216 -7.02 13.81 9.12
N THR A 217 -6.72 12.93 10.08
CA THR A 217 -6.17 13.33 11.39
C THR A 217 -4.81 13.99 11.21
N PHE A 218 -4.02 13.56 10.24
CA PHE A 218 -2.65 14.02 10.01
C PHE A 218 -2.52 14.96 8.80
N LEU A 219 -3.40 14.79 7.81
CA LEU A 219 -3.35 15.46 6.50
C LEU A 219 -4.67 16.20 6.24
N TYR A 220 -4.96 17.21 7.07
CA TYR A 220 -6.24 17.91 7.05
C TYR A 220 -6.33 18.96 5.94
N THR A 221 -7.46 18.96 5.23
CA THR A 221 -7.90 20.05 4.35
C THR A 221 -9.29 20.53 4.73
N GLU A 222 -9.63 21.78 4.38
CA GLU A 222 -10.99 22.32 4.45
C GLU A 222 -11.49 22.73 3.06
N PRO A 223 -12.52 22.08 2.49
CA PRO A 223 -13.15 20.84 2.96
C PRO A 223 -12.18 19.65 2.92
N ARG A 224 -12.50 18.57 3.64
CA ARG A 224 -11.67 17.37 3.73
C ARG A 224 -11.65 16.60 2.41
N THR A 225 -10.45 16.46 1.85
CA THR A 225 -10.22 15.84 0.53
C THR A 225 -9.06 14.86 0.54
N CYS A 226 -8.57 14.43 1.70
CA CYS A 226 -7.51 13.41 1.73
C CYS A 226 -8.03 12.07 1.21
N THR A 227 -7.29 11.44 0.31
CA THR A 227 -7.47 10.04 -0.09
C THR A 227 -6.12 9.33 -0.08
N GLY A 228 -6.06 8.25 0.69
CA GLY A 228 -4.95 7.33 0.74
C GLY A 228 -5.03 6.32 -0.41
N LEU A 229 -3.91 6.03 -1.04
CA LEU A 229 -3.73 4.91 -1.96
C LEU A 229 -2.69 3.99 -1.36
N TRP A 230 -3.04 2.73 -1.13
CA TRP A 230 -2.16 1.74 -0.54
C TRP A 230 -1.95 0.60 -1.54
N LEU A 231 -0.77 0.50 -2.12
CA LEU A 231 -0.40 -0.53 -3.08
C LEU A 231 0.30 -1.69 -2.36
N ALA A 232 -0.25 -2.89 -2.48
CA ALA A 232 0.39 -4.12 -2.04
C ALA A 232 1.56 -4.46 -2.97
N LEU A 233 2.79 -4.36 -2.47
CA LEU A 233 3.98 -4.84 -3.19
C LEU A 233 4.29 -6.30 -2.88
N GLU A 234 3.66 -6.86 -1.86
CA GLU A 234 3.68 -8.27 -1.48
C GLU A 234 2.26 -8.67 -1.05
N ASP A 235 1.97 -9.97 -1.05
CA ASP A 235 0.71 -10.47 -0.52
C ASP A 235 0.46 -9.97 0.91
N ALA A 236 -0.72 -9.43 1.17
CA ALA A 236 -1.14 -8.94 2.46
C ALA A 236 -2.25 -9.83 3.01
N THR A 237 -1.95 -10.45 4.14
CA THR A 237 -2.78 -11.44 4.83
C THR A 237 -2.99 -11.00 6.27
N ILE A 238 -3.94 -11.62 6.95
CA ILE A 238 -4.14 -11.39 8.39
C ILE A 238 -2.85 -11.65 9.17
N ASN A 239 -2.09 -12.69 8.79
CA ASN A 239 -0.91 -13.14 9.53
C ASN A 239 0.30 -12.20 9.39
N ASN A 240 0.44 -11.51 8.25
CA ASN A 240 1.53 -10.56 8.01
C ASN A 240 1.11 -9.09 8.08
N GLY A 241 -0.06 -8.81 8.67
CA GLY A 241 -0.50 -7.46 8.97
C GLY A 241 -1.12 -6.72 7.79
N CYS A 242 -2.13 -7.33 7.16
CA CYS A 242 -3.04 -6.64 6.23
C CYS A 242 -3.74 -5.45 6.89
N LEU A 243 -4.35 -4.60 6.06
CA LEU A 243 -5.20 -3.53 6.55
C LEU A 243 -6.50 -4.10 7.12
N TRP A 244 -7.08 -3.37 8.05
CA TRP A 244 -8.42 -3.58 8.57
C TRP A 244 -9.16 -2.24 8.57
N ALA A 245 -10.43 -2.23 8.21
CA ALA A 245 -11.22 -1.00 8.15
C ALA A 245 -12.61 -1.19 8.78
N ILE A 246 -13.21 -0.10 9.27
CA ILE A 246 -14.64 -0.08 9.64
C ILE A 246 -15.43 0.49 8.45
N PRO A 247 -16.17 -0.34 7.68
CA PRO A 247 -16.90 0.13 6.51
C PRO A 247 -17.91 1.23 6.87
N GLY A 248 -17.92 2.31 6.09
CA GLY A 248 -18.84 3.44 6.26
C GLY A 248 -18.48 4.40 7.40
N SER A 249 -17.41 4.15 8.14
CA SER A 249 -16.98 5.01 9.25
C SER A 249 -16.59 6.42 8.83
N HIS A 250 -16.18 6.62 7.57
CA HIS A 250 -15.86 7.94 6.99
C HIS A 250 -17.03 8.93 7.02
N LYS A 251 -18.26 8.42 7.04
CA LYS A 251 -19.49 9.24 7.11
C LYS A 251 -19.74 9.81 8.51
N LYS A 252 -19.02 9.33 9.54
CA LYS A 252 -19.13 9.81 10.92
C LYS A 252 -18.26 11.05 11.19
N GLY A 253 -17.49 11.49 10.20
CA GLY A 253 -16.61 12.65 10.29
C GLY A 253 -15.29 12.37 11.02
N LEU A 254 -14.45 13.40 11.09
CA LEU A 254 -13.13 13.32 11.72
C LEU A 254 -13.24 13.39 13.25
N VAL A 255 -12.66 12.41 13.95
CA VAL A 255 -12.76 12.29 15.41
C VAL A 255 -11.71 13.09 16.16
N ARG A 256 -10.52 13.28 15.57
CA ARG A 256 -9.38 14.01 16.15
C ARG A 256 -8.41 14.49 15.09
N ARG A 257 -7.57 15.47 15.43
CA ARG A 257 -6.47 15.99 14.61
C ARG A 257 -5.14 15.91 15.36
N MET A 258 -4.06 15.62 14.63
CA MET A 258 -2.70 15.93 15.06
C MET A 258 -2.40 17.36 14.64
N ILE A 259 -2.05 18.19 15.61
CA ILE A 259 -1.73 19.61 15.46
C ILE A 259 -0.22 19.75 15.70
N ARG A 260 0.45 20.46 14.79
CA ARG A 260 1.83 20.92 14.95
C ARG A 260 1.82 22.41 15.28
N ASP A 261 2.46 22.77 16.37
CA ASP A 261 2.67 24.16 16.80
C ASP A 261 4.15 24.40 17.19
N GLU A 262 4.42 25.49 17.90
CA GLU A 262 5.76 25.87 18.37
C GLU A 262 6.37 24.88 19.39
N ASN A 263 5.54 24.04 20.03
CA ASN A 263 5.93 23.08 21.05
C ASN A 263 6.05 21.64 20.52
N GLY A 264 5.88 21.43 19.21
CA GLY A 264 5.95 20.11 18.57
C GLY A 264 4.58 19.63 18.09
N THR A 265 4.32 18.32 18.17
CA THR A 265 3.02 17.73 17.77
C THR A 265 2.22 17.25 18.98
N HIS A 266 0.93 17.51 18.98
CA HIS A 266 -0.03 16.96 19.94
C HIS A 266 -1.35 16.59 19.25
N PHE A 267 -2.20 15.81 19.92
CA PHE A 267 -3.56 15.56 19.45
C PHE A 267 -4.53 16.49 20.16
N ASP A 268 -5.47 17.08 19.42
CA ASP A 268 -6.51 17.96 19.98
C ASP A 268 -7.49 17.22 20.89
N ARG A 269 -7.58 15.90 20.74
CA ARG A 269 -8.48 14.99 21.47
C ARG A 269 -7.81 13.62 21.68
N PRO A 270 -8.17 12.91 22.76
CA PRO A 270 -7.71 11.54 22.96
C PRO A 270 -8.18 10.61 21.82
N SER A 271 -7.45 9.51 21.62
CA SER A 271 -7.92 8.47 20.70
C SER A 271 -9.21 7.86 21.22
N PRO A 272 -10.27 7.77 20.40
CA PRO A 272 -11.45 6.99 20.77
C PRO A 272 -11.10 5.49 20.79
N SER A 273 -11.94 4.72 21.48
CA SER A 273 -11.93 3.26 21.43
C SER A 273 -12.92 2.78 20.38
N TYR A 274 -12.61 1.66 19.73
CA TYR A 274 -13.43 1.04 18.70
C TYR A 274 -13.69 -0.42 19.05
N ASP A 275 -14.91 -0.91 18.79
CA ASP A 275 -15.19 -2.34 18.90
C ASP A 275 -14.45 -3.06 17.76
N GLN A 276 -13.55 -3.97 18.12
CA GLN A 276 -12.76 -4.75 17.16
C GLN A 276 -13.63 -5.59 16.23
N LYS A 277 -14.87 -5.91 16.62
CA LYS A 277 -15.84 -6.65 15.78
C LYS A 277 -16.37 -5.83 14.60
N GLU A 278 -16.23 -4.50 14.63
CA GLU A 278 -16.64 -3.63 13.53
C GLU A 278 -15.63 -3.61 12.38
N PHE A 279 -14.39 -4.05 12.63
CA PHE A 279 -13.36 -4.07 11.61
C PHE A 279 -13.49 -5.29 10.70
N VAL A 280 -13.31 -5.06 9.40
CA VAL A 280 -13.17 -6.12 8.39
C VAL A 280 -11.72 -6.16 7.88
N PRO A 281 -11.13 -7.36 7.73
CA PRO A 281 -9.79 -7.49 7.15
C PRO A 281 -9.83 -7.24 5.65
N LEU A 282 -8.80 -6.58 5.15
CA LEU A 282 -8.57 -6.32 3.73
C LEU A 282 -7.36 -7.14 3.27
N GLU A 283 -7.52 -8.46 3.15
CA GLU A 283 -6.50 -9.33 2.57
C GLU A 283 -6.46 -9.15 1.05
N VAL A 284 -5.27 -8.94 0.51
CA VAL A 284 -5.08 -8.67 -0.92
C VAL A 284 -3.82 -9.33 -1.44
N LYS A 285 -3.79 -9.58 -2.76
CA LYS A 285 -2.60 -10.07 -3.45
C LYS A 285 -1.65 -8.93 -3.83
N SER A 286 -0.38 -9.27 -4.03
CA SER A 286 0.58 -8.38 -4.70
C SER A 286 -0.04 -7.77 -5.96
N GLY A 287 0.11 -6.46 -6.14
CA GLY A 287 -0.44 -5.71 -7.28
C GLY A 287 -1.79 -5.06 -7.01
N ALA A 288 -2.45 -5.41 -5.91
CA ALA A 288 -3.71 -4.80 -5.52
C ALA A 288 -3.52 -3.38 -4.95
N LEU A 289 -4.42 -2.47 -5.33
CA LEU A 289 -4.52 -1.13 -4.74
C LEU A 289 -5.74 -1.05 -3.81
N VAL A 290 -5.53 -0.59 -2.59
CA VAL A 290 -6.61 -0.20 -1.67
C VAL A 290 -6.73 1.31 -1.67
N VAL A 291 -7.85 1.83 -2.15
CA VAL A 291 -8.20 3.26 -2.07
C VAL A 291 -8.89 3.50 -0.73
N ILE A 292 -8.46 4.51 0.01
CA ILE A 292 -8.87 4.78 1.38
C ILE A 292 -9.34 6.23 1.48
N HIS A 293 -10.60 6.44 1.86
CA HIS A 293 -11.10 7.77 2.17
C HIS A 293 -10.40 8.31 3.43
N GLY A 294 -9.98 9.58 3.45
CA GLY A 294 -9.17 10.12 4.55
C GLY A 294 -9.84 10.06 5.93
N ASP A 295 -11.17 10.08 5.97
CA ASP A 295 -11.96 9.91 7.21
C ASP A 295 -12.28 8.42 7.55
N LEU A 296 -11.81 7.43 6.79
CA LEU A 296 -12.07 6.02 7.11
C LEU A 296 -11.24 5.57 8.32
N ILE A 297 -11.89 4.97 9.32
CA ILE A 297 -11.20 4.29 10.42
C ILE A 297 -10.55 3.02 9.89
N HIS A 298 -9.23 2.97 9.95
CA HIS A 298 -8.45 1.81 9.56
C HIS A 298 -7.23 1.58 10.46
N GLN A 299 -6.71 0.35 10.44
CA GLN A 299 -5.59 -0.12 11.26
C GLN A 299 -4.82 -1.25 10.56
N SER A 300 -3.69 -1.68 11.14
CA SER A 300 -3.05 -2.96 10.79
C SER A 300 -2.33 -3.57 11.99
N PHE A 301 -2.56 -4.86 12.24
CA PHE A 301 -1.89 -5.58 13.34
C PHE A 301 -0.43 -5.86 13.04
N GLU A 302 0.34 -6.13 14.10
CA GLU A 302 1.75 -6.53 14.00
C GLU A 302 1.97 -7.67 12.99
N ASN A 303 3.12 -7.64 12.29
CA ASN A 303 3.52 -8.77 11.47
C ASN A 303 4.27 -9.79 12.33
N LEU A 304 3.59 -10.88 12.68
CA LEU A 304 4.16 -11.99 13.45
C LEU A 304 4.65 -13.15 12.56
N SER A 305 4.53 -12.99 11.23
CA SER A 305 4.90 -14.00 10.27
C SER A 305 6.41 -13.95 9.92
N PRO A 306 6.96 -15.01 9.29
CA PRO A 306 8.35 -15.01 8.81
C PRO A 306 8.55 -14.25 7.48
N ALA A 307 7.48 -13.74 6.86
CA ALA A 307 7.54 -12.99 5.60
C ALA A 307 7.29 -11.49 5.86
N SER A 308 7.86 -10.62 5.04
CA SER A 308 7.56 -9.19 5.05
C SER A 308 6.16 -8.91 4.49
N ARG A 309 5.73 -7.64 4.60
CA ARG A 309 4.54 -7.14 3.90
C ARG A 309 4.82 -5.75 3.35
N HIS A 310 5.60 -5.71 2.27
CA HIS A 310 5.94 -4.47 1.60
C HIS A 310 4.70 -3.82 0.98
N ALA A 311 4.59 -2.51 1.16
CA ALA A 311 3.55 -1.71 0.53
C ALA A 311 4.05 -0.30 0.24
N PHE A 312 3.48 0.32 -0.78
CA PHE A 312 3.71 1.72 -1.10
C PHE A 312 2.42 2.51 -0.91
N SER A 313 2.45 3.53 -0.06
CA SER A 313 1.29 4.35 0.25
C SER A 313 1.47 5.79 -0.24
N LEU A 314 0.43 6.37 -0.83
CA LEU A 314 0.33 7.76 -1.23
C LEU A 314 -0.83 8.42 -0.52
N HIS A 315 -0.70 9.70 -0.20
CA HIS A 315 -1.83 10.53 0.21
C HIS A 315 -1.96 11.71 -0.73
N VAL A 316 -3.15 11.85 -1.30
CA VAL A 316 -3.48 12.87 -2.29
C VAL A 316 -4.61 13.71 -1.74
N VAL A 317 -4.55 15.01 -1.99
CA VAL A 317 -5.62 15.96 -1.69
C VAL A 317 -6.01 16.72 -2.94
N ASP A 318 -7.24 17.20 -3.01
CA ASP A 318 -7.59 18.23 -3.98
C ASP A 318 -7.08 19.59 -3.47
N THR A 319 -6.54 20.39 -4.38
CA THR A 319 -6.05 21.75 -4.08
C THR A 319 -6.92 22.83 -4.70
N GLU A 320 -7.90 22.46 -5.53
CA GLU A 320 -8.90 23.40 -6.05
C GLU A 320 -9.97 23.65 -4.99
N GLY A 321 -10.10 24.90 -4.55
CA GLY A 321 -11.11 25.29 -3.56
C GLY A 321 -10.95 24.65 -2.16
N CYS A 322 -9.79 24.05 -1.88
CA CYS A 322 -9.51 23.37 -0.62
C CYS A 322 -8.27 23.98 0.05
N GLU A 323 -8.38 24.27 1.35
CA GLU A 323 -7.29 24.86 2.13
C GLU A 323 -6.50 23.79 2.88
N TRP A 324 -5.19 23.72 2.65
CA TRP A 324 -4.27 22.89 3.45
C TRP A 324 -4.08 23.52 4.83
N SER A 325 -4.35 22.77 5.90
CA SER A 325 -4.20 23.32 7.25
C SER A 325 -2.74 23.64 7.58
N LYS A 326 -2.53 24.85 8.10
CA LYS A 326 -1.22 25.34 8.60
C LYS A 326 -0.73 24.56 9.82
N ASP A 327 -1.63 23.84 10.49
CA ASP A 327 -1.34 23.06 11.68
C ASP A 327 -0.99 21.60 11.36
N ASN A 328 -1.06 21.19 10.10
CA ASN A 328 -0.60 19.85 9.71
C ASN A 328 0.90 19.72 9.97
N TRP A 329 1.36 18.55 10.40
CA TRP A 329 2.78 18.34 10.64
C TRP A 329 3.63 18.45 9.36
N ILE A 330 3.07 18.01 8.22
CA ILE A 330 3.61 18.24 6.89
C ILE A 330 3.30 19.68 6.50
N GLN A 331 4.35 20.49 6.47
CA GLN A 331 4.37 21.79 5.84
C GLN A 331 5.49 21.77 4.80
N ARG A 332 5.18 22.19 3.57
CA ARG A 332 6.12 22.21 2.45
C ARG A 332 6.46 23.66 2.12
N LYS A 333 7.71 23.91 1.76
CA LYS A 333 8.18 25.24 1.31
C LYS A 333 7.70 25.54 -0.10
N THR A 334 7.66 24.50 -0.93
CA THR A 334 7.18 24.57 -2.31
C THR A 334 5.83 23.87 -2.38
N ALA A 335 4.86 24.51 -3.03
CA ALA A 335 3.58 23.88 -3.30
C ALA A 335 3.77 22.64 -4.18
N PRO A 336 3.12 21.50 -3.87
CA PRO A 336 3.24 20.30 -4.67
C PRO A 336 2.67 20.52 -6.08
N GLU A 337 3.31 19.92 -7.08
CA GLU A 337 2.80 19.90 -8.44
C GLU A 337 1.55 19.00 -8.51
N PRO A 338 0.43 19.47 -9.09
CA PRO A 338 -0.75 18.64 -9.22
C PRO A 338 -0.54 17.59 -10.32
N LEU A 339 -1.18 16.44 -10.18
CA LEU A 339 -1.16 15.36 -11.16
C LEU A 339 -1.80 15.80 -12.49
N TYR A 340 -2.82 16.67 -12.42
CA TYR A 340 -3.45 17.36 -13.54
C TYR A 340 -4.24 18.57 -13.04
N VAL A 341 -4.77 19.38 -13.97
CA VAL A 341 -5.74 20.45 -13.71
C VAL A 341 -6.89 20.28 -14.70
N SER A 342 -8.13 20.16 -14.21
CA SER A 342 -9.33 19.89 -15.02
C SER A 342 -10.23 21.09 -15.26
#